data_AF-A0A3C0N534-F1
#
_entry.id   AF-A0A3C0N534-F1
#
_cell.length_a   1.000
_cell.length_b   1.000
_cell.length_c   1.000
_cell.angle_alpha   90.00
_cell.angle_beta   90.00
_cell.angle_gamma   90.00
#
_symmetry.space_group_name_H-M   'P 1'
#
loop_
_entity.id
_entity.type
_entity.pdbx_description
1 polymer ?
#
loop_
_entity_poly.entity_id
_entity_poly.type
_entity_poly.pdbx_seq_one_letter_code
_entity_poly.pdbx_strand_id
1 'polypeptide(L)'
;MNLEDGLEELELEDRLSSLTADLVEFESNDLFLERLFSEEAGKWIEIESLCSKLQEIEGQFEELRKSFEGTLQVTWLDYPSVAYGGGYCLIIFFVEALHWSNLALYNKQLFIRKLAQKTRTPA
;
A
#
# COMPACT_ATOMS: atom_id res chain seq x y z
N MET A 1 10.57 -4.96 -28.35
CA MET A 1 10.39 -5.73 -27.12
C MET A 1 11.03 -7.07 -27.32
N ASN A 2 12.17 -7.31 -26.68
CA ASN A 2 12.72 -8.65 -26.60
C ASN A 2 11.86 -9.47 -25.63
N LEU A 3 11.80 -10.79 -25.83
CA LEU A 3 11.05 -11.69 -24.95
C LEU A 3 11.61 -11.70 -23.51
N GLU A 4 12.90 -11.42 -23.36
CA GLU A 4 13.57 -11.32 -22.05
C GLU A 4 13.10 -10.07 -21.29
N ASP A 5 13.04 -8.90 -21.94
CA ASP A 5 12.52 -7.65 -21.34
C ASP A 5 11.09 -7.82 -20.81
N GLY A 6 10.24 -8.56 -21.53
CA GLY A 6 8.84 -8.78 -21.12
C GLY A 6 8.67 -9.76 -19.97
N LEU A 7 9.63 -10.66 -19.73
CA LEU A 7 9.60 -11.57 -18.58
C LEU A 7 10.06 -10.87 -17.29
N GLU A 8 11.08 -10.02 -17.38
CA GLU A 8 11.56 -9.22 -16.25
C GLU A 8 10.49 -8.23 -15.76
N GLU A 9 9.72 -7.64 -16.68
CA GLU A 9 8.60 -6.75 -16.34
C GLU A 9 7.49 -7.49 -15.57
N LEU A 10 7.11 -8.70 -16.01
CA LEU A 10 6.10 -9.52 -15.31
C LEU A 10 6.55 -9.92 -13.90
N GLU A 11 7.82 -10.33 -13.75
CA GLU A 11 8.36 -10.67 -12.43
C GLU A 11 8.36 -9.46 -11.48
N LEU A 12 8.60 -8.26 -12.02
CA LEU A 12 8.53 -7.03 -11.25
C LEU A 12 7.10 -6.68 -10.82
N GLU A 13 6.13 -6.79 -11.73
CA GLU A 13 4.71 -6.57 -11.42
C GLU A 13 4.20 -7.54 -10.34
N ASP A 14 4.63 -8.80 -10.38
CA ASP A 14 4.30 -9.81 -9.36
C ASP A 14 4.87 -9.41 -8.00
N ARG A 15 6.13 -8.96 -7.93
CA ARG A 15 6.76 -8.48 -6.69
C ARG A 15 6.05 -7.24 -6.12
N LEU A 16 5.67 -6.29 -6.98
CA LEU A 16 4.88 -5.11 -6.58
C LEU A 16 3.50 -5.51 -6.05
N SER A 17 2.87 -6.50 -6.68
CA SER A 17 1.57 -7.02 -6.25
C SER A 17 1.65 -7.69 -4.87
N SER A 18 2.67 -8.53 -4.65
CA SER A 18 2.90 -9.16 -3.33
C SER A 18 3.18 -8.13 -2.25
N LEU A 19 4.11 -7.19 -2.49
CA LEU A 19 4.46 -6.16 -1.52
C LEU A 19 3.24 -5.32 -1.12
N THR A 20 2.44 -4.89 -2.10
CA THR A 20 1.26 -4.05 -1.84
C THR A 20 0.15 -4.80 -1.12
N ALA A 21 0.00 -6.11 -1.35
CA ALA A 21 -0.89 -6.96 -0.57
C ALA A 21 -0.42 -7.10 0.88
N ASP A 22 0.87 -7.39 1.09
CA ASP A 22 1.45 -7.55 2.43
C ASP A 22 1.26 -6.29 3.29
N LEU A 23 1.41 -5.11 2.69
CA LEU A 23 1.23 -3.82 3.35
C LEU A 23 -0.20 -3.59 3.88
N VAL A 24 -1.22 -4.12 3.19
CA VAL A 24 -2.62 -3.92 3.58
C VAL A 24 -3.19 -5.07 4.40
N GLU A 25 -2.61 -6.27 4.32
CA GLU A 25 -3.14 -7.48 4.94
C GLU A 25 -2.57 -7.73 6.35
N PHE A 26 -1.27 -7.57 6.55
CA PHE A 26 -0.62 -8.01 7.78
C PHE A 26 -0.65 -6.93 8.89
N GLU A 27 -1.04 -7.34 10.10
CA GLU A 27 -1.07 -6.45 11.28
C GLU A 27 0.31 -5.91 11.68
N SER A 28 1.40 -6.60 11.31
CA SER A 28 2.77 -6.09 11.46
C SER A 28 3.02 -4.80 10.68
N ASN A 29 2.22 -4.56 9.63
CA ASN A 29 2.27 -3.39 8.77
C ASN A 29 1.19 -2.34 9.12
N ASP A 30 0.45 -2.49 10.23
CA ASP A 30 -0.59 -1.54 10.65
C ASP A 30 -0.10 -0.08 10.67
N LEU A 31 1.18 0.14 11.00
CA LEU A 31 1.79 1.47 11.03
C LEU A 31 1.77 2.17 9.66
N PHE A 32 1.89 1.41 8.56
CA PHE A 32 1.73 1.93 7.21
C PHE A 32 0.30 2.47 7.00
N LEU A 33 -0.71 1.67 7.35
CA LEU A 33 -2.12 2.06 7.21
C LEU A 33 -2.49 3.23 8.12
N GLU A 34 -1.98 3.27 9.35
CA GLU A 34 -2.16 4.39 10.27
C GLU A 34 -1.65 5.69 9.66
N ARG A 35 -0.43 5.68 9.10
CA ARG A 35 0.16 6.85 8.45
C ARG A 35 -0.57 7.22 7.17
N LEU A 36 -0.89 6.26 6.31
CA LEU A 36 -1.66 6.50 5.09
C LEU A 36 -2.99 7.19 5.41
N PHE A 37 -3.71 6.70 6.41
CA PHE A 37 -5.01 7.25 6.80
C PHE A 37 -4.95 8.55 7.59
N SER A 38 -3.77 8.97 8.03
CA SER A 38 -3.53 10.30 8.60
C SER A 38 -3.40 11.39 7.53
N GLU A 39 -3.15 11.00 6.28
CA GLU A 39 -3.05 11.90 5.15
C GLU A 39 -4.42 12.18 4.53
N GLU A 40 -4.51 13.28 3.78
CA GLU A 40 -5.73 13.68 3.07
C GLU A 40 -6.11 12.67 1.97
N ALA A 41 -7.40 12.37 1.83
CA ALA A 41 -7.92 11.52 0.77
C ALA A 41 -7.55 12.09 -0.61
N GLY A 42 -7.12 11.24 -1.53
CA GLY A 42 -6.76 11.62 -2.90
C GLY A 42 -5.36 12.20 -3.05
N LYS A 43 -4.64 12.47 -1.95
CA LYS A 43 -3.24 12.90 -2.01
C LYS A 43 -2.34 11.71 -2.36
N TRP A 44 -1.56 11.85 -3.42
CA TRP A 44 -0.51 10.89 -3.79
C TRP A 44 0.72 11.10 -2.93
N ILE A 45 1.22 10.00 -2.35
CA ILE A 45 2.34 9.99 -1.41
C ILE A 45 3.34 8.92 -1.87
N GLU A 46 4.63 9.22 -1.76
CA GLU A 46 5.67 8.22 -1.93
C GLU A 46 5.64 7.22 -0.78
N ILE A 47 5.46 5.95 -1.12
CA ILE A 47 5.11 4.90 -0.16
C ILE A 47 6.17 4.70 0.93
N GLU A 48 7.44 4.88 0.59
CA GLU A 48 8.56 4.64 1.49
C GLU A 48 8.55 5.58 2.70
N SER A 49 8.04 6.80 2.52
CA SER A 49 7.84 7.75 3.61
C SER A 49 6.84 7.22 4.67
N LEU A 50 5.88 6.41 4.23
CA LEU A 50 4.88 5.76 5.08
C LEU A 50 5.39 4.45 5.69
N CYS A 51 6.44 3.84 5.13
CA CYS A 51 6.98 2.55 5.57
C CYS A 51 8.14 2.66 6.57
N SER A 52 8.55 3.87 6.97
CA SER A 52 9.67 4.03 7.91
C SER A 52 9.53 3.19 9.18
N LYS A 53 10.59 2.48 9.59
CA LYS A 53 10.63 1.54 10.73
C LYS A 53 9.91 0.20 10.51
N LEU A 54 9.49 -0.12 9.29
CA LEU A 54 9.03 -1.45 8.89
C LEU A 54 10.20 -2.20 8.23
N GLN A 55 11.11 -2.75 9.03
CA GLN A 55 12.41 -3.25 8.55
C GLN A 55 12.32 -4.25 7.40
N GLU A 56 11.37 -5.19 7.46
CA GLU A 56 11.17 -6.19 6.40
C GLU A 56 10.74 -5.53 5.09
N ILE A 57 9.82 -4.56 5.17
CA ILE A 57 9.32 -3.79 4.03
C ILE A 57 10.40 -2.86 3.46
N GLU A 58 11.16 -2.18 4.31
CA GLU A 58 12.29 -1.33 3.91
C GLU A 58 13.33 -2.13 3.10
N GLY A 59 13.60 -3.38 3.50
CA GLY A 59 14.46 -4.29 2.75
C GLY A 59 13.91 -4.63 1.36
N GLN A 60 12.62 -4.93 1.27
CA GLN A 60 11.96 -5.24 -0.02
C GLN A 60 11.98 -4.03 -0.98
N PHE A 61 11.78 -2.81 -0.48
CA PHE A 61 11.90 -1.59 -1.28
C PHE A 61 13.30 -1.38 -1.85
N GLU A 62 14.34 -1.61 -1.04
CA GLU A 62 15.72 -1.47 -1.49
C GLU A 62 16.08 -2.49 -2.59
N GLU A 63 15.51 -3.69 -2.54
CA GLU A 63 15.65 -4.67 -3.62
C GLU A 63 14.85 -4.28 -4.87
N LEU A 64 13.66 -3.71 -4.72
CA LEU A 64 12.83 -3.25 -5.83
C LEU A 64 13.46 -2.08 -6.59
N ARG A 65 14.07 -1.12 -5.88
CA ARG A 65 14.79 0.02 -6.49
C ARG A 65 15.94 -0.40 -7.41
N LYS A 66 16.52 -1.58 -7.20
CA LYS A 66 17.55 -2.12 -8.09
C LYS A 66 16.98 -2.67 -9.39
N SER A 67 15.67 -2.93 -9.43
CA SER A 67 14.97 -3.55 -10.55
C SER A 67 14.28 -2.55 -11.48
N PHE A 68 13.99 -1.32 -11.03
CA PHE A 68 13.43 -0.29 -11.90
C PHE A 68 13.73 1.14 -11.44
N GLU A 69 13.75 2.07 -12.40
CA GLU A 69 13.82 3.51 -12.14
C GLU A 69 12.40 4.08 -12.10
N GLY A 70 11.83 4.21 -10.89
CA GLY A 70 10.50 4.80 -10.71
C GLY A 70 10.14 4.97 -9.24
N THR A 71 9.02 5.66 -9.00
CA THR A 71 8.51 5.91 -7.65
C THR A 71 7.21 5.16 -7.46
N LEU A 72 7.15 4.29 -6.44
CA LEU A 72 5.88 3.70 -6.01
C LEU A 72 5.11 4.72 -5.16
N GLN A 73 3.96 5.13 -5.66
CA GLN A 73 3.06 6.06 -4.98
C GLN A 73 1.81 5.35 -4.50
N VAL A 74 1.20 5.90 -3.46
CA VAL A 74 -0.08 5.43 -2.92
C VAL A 74 -1.00 6.60 -2.63
N THR A 75 -2.29 6.38 -2.83
CA THR A 75 -3.37 7.28 -2.41
C THR A 75 -4.52 6.47 -1.83
N TRP A 76 -5.39 7.12 -1.06
CA TRP A 76 -6.64 6.51 -0.62
C TRP A 76 -7.84 7.40 -0.94
N LEU A 77 -8.98 6.81 -1.26
CA LEU A 77 -10.21 7.51 -1.61
C LEU A 77 -11.38 6.92 -0.83
N ASP A 78 -12.31 7.76 -0.38
CA ASP A 78 -13.57 7.28 0.16
C ASP A 78 -14.31 6.45 -0.90
N TYR A 79 -14.78 5.27 -0.51
CA TYR A 79 -15.56 4.43 -1.42
C TYR A 79 -17.04 4.80 -1.31
N PRO A 80 -17.66 5.36 -2.35
CA PRO A 80 -18.99 5.97 -2.24
C PRO A 80 -20.13 4.93 -2.22
N SER A 81 -19.85 3.67 -2.52
CA SER A 81 -20.90 2.66 -2.65
C SER A 81 -21.26 2.02 -1.32
N VAL A 82 -22.56 1.87 -1.11
CA VAL A 82 -23.15 1.22 0.07
C VAL A 82 -23.14 -0.32 0.00
N ALA A 83 -22.68 -0.91 -1.12
CA ALA A 83 -22.77 -2.35 -1.38
C ALA A 83 -22.07 -3.21 -0.31
N TYR A 84 -21.02 -2.69 0.33
CA TYR A 84 -20.27 -3.39 1.38
C TYR A 84 -20.54 -2.83 2.78
N GLY A 85 -21.49 -1.90 2.93
CA GLY A 85 -21.68 -1.10 4.14
C GLY A 85 -20.81 0.16 4.16
N GLY A 86 -20.89 0.92 5.26
CA GLY A 86 -20.14 2.18 5.41
C GLY A 86 -18.69 1.99 5.86
N GLY A 87 -17.86 3.00 5.61
CA GLY A 87 -16.49 3.07 6.15
C GLY A 87 -15.41 2.39 5.30
N TYR A 88 -15.75 1.96 4.09
CA TYR A 88 -14.79 1.45 3.10
C TYR A 88 -14.11 2.58 2.35
N CYS A 89 -12.88 2.31 1.92
CA CYS A 89 -12.06 3.17 1.08
C CYS A 89 -11.36 2.31 0.03
N LEU A 90 -10.94 2.96 -1.05
CA LEU A 90 -10.00 2.40 -2.02
C LEU A 90 -8.59 2.83 -1.59
N ILE A 91 -7.64 1.90 -1.64
CA ILE A 91 -6.21 2.20 -1.58
C ILE A 91 -5.67 1.87 -2.97
N ILE A 92 -5.02 2.84 -3.60
CA ILE A 92 -4.52 2.74 -4.97
C ILE A 92 -3.01 2.92 -4.94
N PHE A 93 -2.31 1.92 -5.44
CA PHE A 93 -0.87 1.91 -5.65
C PHE A 93 -0.58 2.16 -7.12
N PHE A 94 0.45 2.95 -7.41
CA PHE A 94 0.79 3.33 -8.78
C PHE A 94 2.29 3.49 -8.98
N VAL A 95 2.80 2.95 -10.09
CA VAL A 95 4.17 3.17 -10.58
C VAL A 95 4.07 3.71 -12.00
N GLU A 96 4.39 5.00 -12.19
CA GLU A 96 4.25 5.66 -13.48
C GLU A 96 5.15 5.06 -14.57
N ALA A 97 6.41 4.74 -14.22
CA ALA A 97 7.41 4.21 -15.15
C ALA A 97 7.01 2.86 -15.79
N LEU A 98 6.16 2.09 -15.11
CA LEU A 98 5.69 0.78 -15.55
C LEU A 98 4.24 0.81 -16.03
N HIS A 99 3.56 1.96 -15.94
CA HIS A 99 2.11 2.07 -16.08
C HIS A 99 1.32 1.06 -15.23
N TRP A 100 1.92 0.62 -14.13
CA TRP A 100 1.37 -0.40 -13.26
C TRP A 100 0.55 0.23 -12.14
N SER A 101 -0.58 -0.40 -11.81
CA SER A 101 -1.40 -0.01 -10.67
C SER A 101 -2.00 -1.23 -9.98
N ASN A 102 -2.18 -1.11 -8.68
CA ASN A 102 -2.93 -2.10 -7.90
C ASN A 102 -3.95 -1.40 -7.01
N LEU A 103 -5.08 -2.06 -6.77
CA LEU A 103 -6.20 -1.49 -6.02
C LEU A 103 -6.66 -2.47 -4.95
N ALA A 104 -6.78 -1.96 -3.72
CA ALA A 104 -7.35 -2.67 -2.60
C ALA A 104 -8.62 -1.97 -2.11
N LEU A 105 -9.65 -2.75 -1.77
CA LEU A 105 -10.83 -2.29 -1.06
C LEU A 105 -10.65 -2.56 0.43
N TYR A 106 -10.61 -1.51 1.25
CA TYR A 106 -10.23 -1.61 2.65
C TYR A 106 -11.26 -0.95 3.59
N ASN A 107 -11.56 -1.56 4.73
CA ASN A 107 -12.47 -0.99 5.72
C ASN A 107 -11.71 -0.10 6.72
N LYS A 108 -11.51 1.17 6.34
CA LYS A 108 -10.84 2.20 7.16
C LYS A 108 -11.52 2.39 8.51
N GLN A 109 -12.85 2.38 8.57
CA GLN A 109 -13.57 2.60 9.82
C GLN A 109 -13.32 1.46 10.83
N LEU A 110 -13.31 0.21 10.36
CA LEU A 110 -13.01 -0.95 11.19
C LEU A 110 -11.58 -0.89 11.72
N PHE A 111 -10.62 -0.54 10.88
CA PHE A 111 -9.22 -0.38 11.27
C PHE A 111 -9.04 0.70 12.36
N ILE A 112 -9.64 1.88 12.18
CA ILE A 112 -9.58 2.96 13.19
C ILE A 112 -10.20 2.51 14.52
N ARG A 113 -11.29 1.73 14.50
CA ARG A 113 -11.88 1.16 15.72
C ARG A 113 -10.93 0.18 16.41
N LYS A 114 -10.22 -0.67 15.66
CA LYS A 114 -9.19 -1.58 16.20
C LYS A 114 -8.04 -0.80 16.86
N LEU A 115 -7.52 0.23 16.19
CA LEU A 115 -6.46 1.10 16.75
C LEU A 115 -6.90 1.79 18.06
N ALA A 116 -8.13 2.29 18.10
CA ALA A 116 -8.68 2.91 19.31
C ALA A 116 -8.85 1.93 20.49
N GLN A 117 -9.00 0.64 20.23
CA GLN A 117 -9.04 -0.39 21.27
C GLN A 117 -7.64 -0.74 21.78
N LYS A 118 -6.66 -0.86 20.87
CA LYS A 118 -5.25 -1.15 21.19
C LYS A 118 -4.63 -0.07 22.09
N THR A 119 -4.98 1.19 21.87
CA THR A 119 -4.47 2.34 22.65
C THR A 119 -5.14 2.50 24.03
N ARG A 120 -6.25 1.80 24.31
CA ARG A 120 -7.01 1.90 25.57
C ARG A 120 -6.68 0.83 26.61
N THR A 121 -5.95 -0.22 26.24
CA THR A 121 -5.58 -1.29 27.17
C THR A 121 -4.20 -0.98 27.76
N PRO A 122 -4.06 -0.65 29.06
CA PRO A 122 -2.76 -0.53 29.68
C PRO A 122 -2.10 -1.92 29.76
N ALA A 123 -0.80 -1.97 29.46
CA ALA A 123 0.05 -3.13 29.65
C ALA A 123 0.13 -3.55 31.12
#